data_AF-A0A4Q6DU29-F1
#
_entry.id   AF-A0A4Q6DU29-F1
#
_cell.length_a   1.000
_cell.length_b   1.000
_cell.length_c   1.000
_cell.angle_alpha   90.00
_cell.angle_beta   90.00
_cell.angle_gamma   90.00
#
_symmetry.space_group_name_H-M   'P 1'
#
loop_
_entity.id
_entity.type
_entity.pdbx_description
1 polymer ?
#
loop_
_entity_poly.entity_id
_entity_poly.type
_entity_poly.pdbx_seq_one_letter_code
_entity_poly.pdbx_strand_id
1 'polypeptide(L)'
;VSGLTCSMCSKATEKTLRTLDFVSDIKPDLNHNIFLITFKKDVPVNFEKLSSKVQSAGFSVNNLSAVFNFKNVQLNNDVFNYSGYKFHLVNAGSKTLNGPVAITFVDKGFAPNSVSKKYKGLKPTMPDGKKVYCVSI
;
A
#
# COMPACT_ATOMS: atom_id res chain seq x y z
N VAL A 1 6.62 3.22 -9.30
CA VAL A 1 6.61 4.66 -8.92
C VAL A 1 6.64 5.48 -10.20
N SER A 2 5.96 6.62 -10.28
CA SER A 2 6.00 7.45 -11.50
C SER A 2 7.10 8.50 -11.42
N GLY A 3 7.77 8.79 -12.54
CA GLY A 3 8.82 9.81 -12.64
C GLY A 3 10.26 9.31 -12.48
N LEU A 4 10.50 8.01 -12.48
CA LEU A 4 11.85 7.43 -12.41
C LEU A 4 12.51 7.38 -13.80
N THR A 5 12.77 8.53 -14.41
CA THR A 5 13.39 8.59 -15.76
C THR A 5 14.92 8.63 -15.72
N CYS A 6 15.52 8.76 -14.53
CA CYS A 6 16.98 8.81 -14.35
C CYS A 6 17.44 7.80 -13.29
N SER A 7 18.55 7.12 -13.54
CA SER A 7 19.16 6.12 -12.64
C SER A 7 19.54 6.71 -11.27
N MET A 8 19.93 7.99 -11.22
CA MET A 8 20.21 8.71 -9.96
C MET A 8 18.93 8.98 -9.15
N CYS A 9 17.82 9.29 -9.82
CA CYS A 9 16.52 9.51 -9.18
C CYS A 9 16.04 8.24 -8.46
N SER A 10 16.15 7.08 -9.12
CA SER A 10 15.79 5.79 -8.53
C SER A 10 16.63 5.45 -7.30
N LYS A 11 17.94 5.66 -7.36
CA LYS A 11 18.85 5.41 -6.24
C LYS A 11 18.57 6.32 -5.03
N ALA A 12 18.19 7.57 -5.27
CA ALA A 12 17.82 8.50 -4.20
C ALA A 12 16.52 8.08 -3.49
N THR A 13 15.49 7.66 -4.25
CA THR A 13 14.25 7.11 -3.68
C THR A 13 14.54 5.84 -2.89
N GLU A 14 15.31 4.91 -3.45
CA GLU A 14 15.69 3.66 -2.80
C GLU A 14 16.37 3.94 -1.44
N LYS A 15 17.39 4.80 -1.42
CA LYS A 15 18.10 5.17 -0.17
C LYS A 15 17.14 5.76 0.86
N THR A 16 16.21 6.60 0.42
CA THR A 16 15.21 7.21 1.29
C THR A 16 14.26 6.17 1.89
N LEU A 17 13.79 5.23 1.09
CA LEU A 17 12.89 4.16 1.55
C LEU A 17 13.62 3.16 2.46
N ARG A 18 14.92 2.90 2.25
CA ARG A 18 15.74 2.06 3.14
C ARG A 18 15.91 2.65 4.54
N THR A 19 15.70 3.95 4.74
CA THR A 19 15.72 4.56 6.09
C THR A 19 14.53 4.19 6.96
N LEU A 20 13.51 3.54 6.37
CA LEU A 20 12.33 3.11 7.11
C LEU A 20 12.67 1.88 7.96
N ASP A 21 12.37 1.98 9.24
CA ASP A 21 12.62 0.99 10.29
C ASP A 21 11.96 -0.37 10.02
N PHE A 22 10.81 -0.37 9.34
CA PHE A 22 10.06 -1.56 8.95
C PHE A 22 10.46 -2.16 7.59
N VAL A 23 11.39 -1.53 6.85
CA VAL A 23 11.88 -2.05 5.57
C VAL A 23 13.10 -2.94 5.82
N SER A 24 13.08 -4.16 5.27
CA SER A 24 14.19 -5.11 5.31
C SER A 24 15.06 -5.00 4.07
N ASP A 25 14.45 -5.00 2.89
CA ASP A 25 15.16 -4.88 1.62
C ASP A 25 14.33 -4.12 0.59
N ILE A 26 15.01 -3.53 -0.39
CA ILE A 26 14.40 -2.87 -1.53
C ILE A 26 15.15 -3.31 -2.79
N LYS A 27 14.42 -3.81 -3.78
CA LYS A 27 14.98 -4.12 -5.10
C LYS A 27 14.32 -3.22 -6.14
N PRO A 28 15.05 -2.28 -6.75
CA PRO A 28 14.54 -1.54 -7.89
C PRO A 28 14.46 -2.45 -9.11
N ASP A 29 13.32 -2.45 -9.77
CA ASP A 29 13.13 -2.97 -11.13
C ASP A 29 12.95 -1.78 -12.06
N LEU A 30 14.07 -1.37 -12.69
CA LEU A 30 14.10 -0.22 -13.59
C LEU A 30 13.43 -0.51 -14.94
N ASN A 31 13.32 -1.78 -15.33
CA ASN A 31 12.65 -2.15 -16.58
C ASN A 31 11.14 -1.90 -16.46
N HIS A 32 10.58 -2.19 -15.29
CA HIS A 32 9.15 -2.01 -15.01
C HIS A 32 8.83 -0.73 -14.20
N ASN A 33 9.85 0.03 -13.78
CA ASN A 33 9.71 1.20 -12.89
C ASN A 33 9.04 0.87 -11.54
N ILE A 34 9.35 -0.30 -10.98
CA ILE A 34 8.77 -0.83 -9.74
C ILE A 34 9.85 -0.89 -8.67
N PHE A 35 9.49 -0.65 -7.41
CA PHE A 35 10.33 -1.00 -6.26
C PHE A 35 9.67 -2.18 -5.55
N LEU A 36 10.39 -3.29 -5.49
CA LEU A 36 10.01 -4.45 -4.70
C LEU A 36 10.53 -4.23 -3.27
N ILE A 37 9.62 -3.98 -2.33
CA ILE A 37 9.96 -3.70 -0.95
C ILE A 37 9.67 -4.94 -0.12
N THR A 38 10.69 -5.48 0.53
CA THR A 38 10.56 -6.54 1.52
C THR A 38 10.50 -5.92 2.91
N PHE A 39 9.42 -6.15 3.63
CA PHE A 39 9.27 -5.66 5.00
C PHE A 39 9.90 -6.62 6.00
N LYS A 40 10.30 -6.08 7.16
CA LYS A 40 10.78 -6.90 8.28
C LYS A 40 9.63 -7.71 8.87
N LYS A 41 9.95 -8.93 9.29
CA LYS A 41 9.01 -9.78 10.03
C LYS A 41 8.72 -9.15 11.40
N ASP A 42 7.46 -9.21 11.83
CA ASP A 42 7.02 -8.78 13.16
C ASP A 42 7.21 -7.27 13.45
N VAL A 43 7.47 -6.45 12.43
CA VAL A 43 7.49 -4.98 12.55
C VAL A 43 6.23 -4.40 11.89
N PRO A 44 5.44 -3.59 12.61
CA PRO A 44 4.28 -2.91 12.04
C PRO A 44 4.70 -2.02 10.86
N VAL A 45 4.08 -2.24 9.70
CA VAL A 45 4.34 -1.42 8.50
C VAL A 45 3.45 -0.19 8.54
N ASN A 46 4.08 1.00 8.52
CA ASN A 46 3.36 2.25 8.39
C ASN A 46 3.34 2.71 6.93
N PHE A 47 2.24 2.41 6.24
CA PHE A 47 2.06 2.77 4.83
C PHE A 47 2.12 4.29 4.60
N GLU A 48 1.62 5.12 5.52
CA GLU A 48 1.70 6.59 5.35
C GLU A 48 3.14 7.09 5.35
N LYS A 49 3.97 6.59 6.27
CA LYS A 49 5.38 6.94 6.32
C LYS A 49 6.08 6.52 5.03
N LEU A 50 5.71 5.36 4.47
CA LEU A 50 6.19 4.91 3.16
C LEU A 50 5.80 5.88 2.03
N SER A 51 4.51 6.20 1.90
CA SER A 51 4.01 7.12 0.88
C SER A 51 4.61 8.52 1.02
N SER A 52 4.67 9.04 2.25
CA SER A 52 5.26 10.33 2.55
C SER A 52 6.74 10.37 2.15
N LYS A 53 7.52 9.32 2.44
CA LYS A 53 8.93 9.25 2.00
C LYS A 53 9.09 9.27 0.48
N VAL A 54 8.21 8.58 -0.26
CA VAL A 54 8.22 8.63 -1.74
C VAL A 54 7.92 10.05 -2.24
N GLN A 55 6.93 10.71 -1.65
CA GLN A 55 6.53 12.08 -2.00
C GLN A 55 7.62 13.11 -1.64
N SER A 56 8.24 12.99 -0.46
CA SER A 56 9.36 13.84 -0.04
C SER A 56 10.60 13.67 -0.92
N ALA A 57 10.76 12.52 -1.58
CA ALA A 57 11.80 12.32 -2.58
C ALA A 57 11.45 12.94 -3.96
N GLY A 58 10.28 13.59 -4.10
CA GLY A 58 9.84 14.22 -5.35
C GLY A 58 9.08 13.30 -6.30
N PHE A 59 8.69 12.10 -5.86
CA PHE A 59 8.02 11.10 -6.69
C PHE A 59 6.58 10.84 -6.23
N SER A 60 5.77 10.28 -7.13
CA SER A 60 4.40 9.89 -6.82
C SER A 60 4.22 8.37 -6.84
N VAL A 61 3.39 7.87 -5.91
CA VAL A 61 3.02 6.45 -5.86
C VAL A 61 2.02 6.16 -6.99
N ASN A 62 2.48 5.42 -8.00
CA ASN A 62 1.64 5.02 -9.14
C ASN A 62 0.81 3.75 -8.87
N ASN A 63 1.36 2.86 -8.07
CA ASN A 63 0.69 1.65 -7.62
C ASN A 63 1.38 1.20 -6.34
N LEU A 64 0.60 0.85 -5.32
CA LEU A 64 1.09 0.21 -4.11
C LEU A 64 0.27 -1.05 -3.90
N SER A 65 0.94 -2.19 -3.97
CA SER A 65 0.33 -3.49 -3.67
C SER A 65 1.15 -4.20 -2.60
N ALA A 66 0.46 -4.89 -1.71
CA ALA A 66 1.06 -5.70 -0.66
C ALA A 66 0.43 -7.09 -0.67
N VAL A 67 1.27 -8.12 -0.61
CA VAL A 67 0.81 -9.51 -0.52
C VAL A 67 0.56 -9.85 0.94
N PHE A 68 -0.69 -10.18 1.26
CA PHE A 68 -1.09 -10.64 2.58
C PHE A 68 -1.34 -12.14 2.54
N ASN A 69 -0.79 -12.87 3.51
CA ASN A 69 -1.08 -14.29 3.70
C ASN A 69 -2.27 -14.42 4.65
N PHE A 70 -3.47 -14.52 4.10
CA PHE A 70 -4.69 -14.69 4.87
C PHE A 70 -4.88 -16.15 5.31
N LYS A 71 -5.42 -16.36 6.50
CA LYS A 71 -5.79 -17.68 7.03
C LYS A 71 -7.32 -17.73 7.19
N ASN A 72 -8.04 -17.94 6.10
CA ASN A 72 -9.51 -17.96 6.06
C ASN A 72 -10.16 -16.74 6.75
N VAL A 73 -9.77 -15.53 6.33
CA VAL A 73 -10.33 -14.30 6.87
C VAL A 73 -11.68 -14.01 6.22
N GLN A 74 -12.73 -13.97 7.03
CA GLN A 74 -14.05 -13.47 6.63
C GLN A 74 -14.05 -11.95 6.74
N LEU A 75 -14.59 -11.29 5.71
CA LEU A 75 -14.77 -9.84 5.71
C LEU A 75 -16.01 -9.49 6.50
N ASN A 76 -15.91 -8.50 7.38
CA ASN A 76 -17.06 -7.94 8.08
C ASN A 76 -17.32 -6.54 7.53
N ASN A 77 -18.46 -6.35 6.85
CA ASN A 77 -18.79 -5.12 6.14
C ASN A 77 -17.66 -4.68 5.18
N ASP A 78 -17.17 -5.65 4.40
CA ASP A 78 -16.04 -5.50 3.47
C ASP A 78 -14.71 -5.08 4.12
N VAL A 79 -14.57 -5.21 5.44
CA VAL A 79 -13.38 -4.79 6.18
C VAL A 79 -12.65 -5.97 6.79
N PHE A 80 -11.32 -5.97 6.66
CA PHE A 80 -10.43 -6.83 7.44
C PHE A 80 -9.47 -6.00 8.29
N ASN A 81 -8.96 -6.61 9.36
CA ASN A 81 -8.00 -5.98 10.27
C ASN A 81 -6.62 -6.62 10.10
N TYR A 82 -5.58 -5.80 10.03
CA TYR A 82 -4.21 -6.28 10.01
C TYR A 82 -3.29 -5.30 10.73
N SER A 83 -2.47 -5.81 11.66
CA SER A 83 -1.47 -5.02 12.40
C SER A 83 -2.04 -3.73 13.04
N GLY A 84 -3.28 -3.77 13.55
CA GLY A 84 -3.96 -2.63 14.17
C GLY A 84 -4.61 -1.64 13.20
N TYR A 85 -4.47 -1.85 11.88
CA TYR A 85 -5.13 -1.07 10.84
C TYR A 85 -6.36 -1.78 10.28
N LYS A 86 -7.33 -0.98 9.81
CA LYS A 86 -8.53 -1.44 9.11
C LYS A 86 -8.34 -1.25 7.61
N PHE A 87 -8.69 -2.26 6.84
CA PHE A 87 -8.64 -2.25 5.38
C PHE A 87 -10.04 -2.51 4.84
N HIS A 88 -10.61 -1.52 4.18
CA HIS A 88 -11.88 -1.68 3.48
C HIS A 88 -11.61 -2.12 2.05
N LEU A 89 -12.03 -3.34 1.74
CA LEU A 89 -11.90 -3.93 0.44
C LEU A 89 -13.07 -3.49 -0.45
N VAL A 90 -12.80 -2.59 -1.38
CA VAL A 90 -13.80 -2.09 -2.31
C VAL A 90 -14.27 -3.22 -3.23
N ASN A 91 -15.58 -3.32 -3.44
CA ASN A 91 -16.20 -4.38 -4.25
C ASN A 91 -15.81 -5.81 -3.80
N ALA A 92 -15.63 -6.02 -2.49
CA ALA A 92 -15.26 -7.31 -1.93
C ALA A 92 -16.24 -8.44 -2.29
N GLY A 93 -17.54 -8.14 -2.30
CA GLY A 93 -18.59 -9.16 -2.38
C GLY A 93 -18.51 -10.16 -1.21
N SER A 94 -19.09 -11.34 -1.38
CA SER A 94 -19.09 -12.41 -0.36
C SER A 94 -17.81 -13.25 -0.33
N LYS A 95 -16.64 -12.65 -0.58
CA LYS A 95 -15.37 -13.38 -0.70
C LYS A 95 -14.72 -13.61 0.67
N THR A 96 -14.32 -14.85 0.92
CA THR A 96 -13.38 -15.21 1.99
C THR A 96 -11.95 -15.10 1.48
N LEU A 97 -11.07 -14.44 2.22
CA LEU A 97 -9.66 -14.30 1.86
C LEU A 97 -8.86 -15.45 2.46
N ASN A 98 -8.17 -16.21 1.62
CA ASN A 98 -7.33 -17.32 2.04
C ASN A 98 -6.06 -17.41 1.18
N GLY A 99 -4.93 -17.71 1.82
CA GLY A 99 -3.63 -17.81 1.15
C GLY A 99 -3.00 -16.44 0.81
N PRO A 100 -1.96 -16.43 -0.05
CA PRO A 100 -1.32 -15.21 -0.52
C PRO A 100 -2.25 -14.44 -1.46
N VAL A 101 -2.65 -13.24 -1.06
CA VAL A 101 -3.52 -12.37 -1.85
C VAL A 101 -2.87 -11.01 -1.98
N ALA A 102 -2.73 -10.54 -3.21
CA ALA A 102 -2.22 -9.21 -3.51
C ALA A 102 -3.32 -8.17 -3.29
N ILE A 103 -3.10 -7.25 -2.35
CA ILE A 103 -4.04 -6.19 -2.00
C ILE A 103 -3.45 -4.86 -2.49
N THR A 104 -4.19 -4.14 -3.31
CA THR A 104 -3.76 -2.89 -3.93
C THR A 104 -4.42 -1.69 -3.27
N PHE A 105 -3.64 -0.70 -2.88
CA PHE A 105 -4.14 0.53 -2.25
C PHE A 105 -4.67 1.48 -3.32
N VAL A 106 -5.90 1.96 -3.14
CA VAL A 106 -6.57 2.86 -4.09
C VAL A 106 -6.71 4.30 -3.57
N ASP A 107 -6.24 4.53 -2.35
CA ASP A 107 -6.32 5.83 -1.68
C ASP A 107 -5.41 6.89 -2.27
N LYS A 108 -5.81 8.16 -2.13
CA LYS A 108 -4.96 9.29 -2.51
C LYS A 108 -3.64 9.24 -1.74
N GLY A 109 -2.53 9.40 -2.47
CA GLY A 109 -1.17 9.26 -1.93
C GLY A 109 -0.62 7.83 -2.07
N PHE A 110 -1.47 6.84 -2.32
CA PHE A 110 -1.09 5.45 -2.58
C PHE A 110 -1.39 5.01 -4.02
N ALA A 111 -2.20 5.79 -4.73
CA ALA A 111 -2.50 5.62 -6.13
C ALA A 111 -2.61 6.99 -6.84
N PRO A 112 -2.57 7.01 -8.20
CA PRO A 112 -2.78 8.20 -9.00
C PRO A 112 -4.16 8.82 -8.75
N ASN A 113 -4.26 10.13 -8.97
CA ASN A 113 -5.52 10.86 -8.80
C ASN A 113 -6.68 10.27 -9.63
N SER A 114 -6.41 9.72 -10.82
CA SER A 114 -7.39 9.05 -11.67
C SER A 114 -7.98 7.80 -11.02
N VAL A 115 -7.18 7.07 -10.24
CA VAL A 115 -7.62 5.89 -9.47
C VAL A 115 -8.35 6.36 -8.22
N SER A 116 -7.73 7.19 -7.38
CA SER A 116 -8.32 7.59 -6.11
C SER A 116 -9.65 8.33 -6.24
N LYS A 117 -9.88 9.03 -7.36
CA LYS A 117 -11.18 9.66 -7.65
C LYS A 117 -12.31 8.65 -7.87
N LYS A 118 -12.03 7.49 -8.47
CA LYS A 118 -13.04 6.42 -8.70
C LYS A 118 -13.55 5.82 -7.39
N TYR A 119 -12.70 5.79 -6.37
CA TYR A 119 -13.04 5.19 -5.07
C TYR A 119 -13.36 6.25 -4.00
N LYS A 120 -13.46 7.52 -4.40
CA LYS A 120 -13.80 8.62 -3.49
C LYS A 120 -15.24 8.42 -2.99
N GLY A 121 -15.42 8.36 -1.67
CA GLY A 121 -16.73 8.17 -1.03
C GLY A 121 -17.09 6.73 -0.71
N LEU A 122 -16.28 5.74 -1.13
CA LEU A 122 -16.43 4.33 -0.72
C LEU A 122 -15.77 4.03 0.62
N LYS A 123 -15.21 5.04 1.30
CA LYS A 123 -14.66 4.87 2.64
C LYS A 123 -15.77 4.71 3.65
N PRO A 124 -15.86 3.58 4.37
CA PRO A 124 -16.82 3.48 5.45
C PRO A 124 -16.44 4.44 6.58
N THR A 125 -17.42 5.17 7.10
CA THR A 125 -17.26 6.00 8.28
C THR A 125 -17.14 5.08 9.49
N MET A 126 -15.95 4.97 10.07
CA MET A 126 -15.72 4.13 11.24
C MET A 126 -15.89 4.94 12.54
N PRO A 127 -16.68 4.45 13.51
CA PRO A 127 -16.92 5.16 14.77
C PRO A 127 -15.67 5.27 15.66
N ASP A 128 -14.65 4.45 15.41
CA ASP A 128 -13.48 4.27 16.29
C ASP A 128 -12.32 5.24 16.00
N GLY A 129 -12.48 6.20 15.08
CA GLY A 129 -11.46 7.19 14.68
C GLY A 129 -10.18 6.64 14.03
N LYS A 130 -9.97 5.31 14.07
CA LYS A 130 -8.82 4.63 13.45
C LYS A 130 -8.90 4.68 11.93
N LYS A 131 -7.76 4.96 11.31
CA LYS A 131 -7.66 5.14 9.85
C LYS A 131 -8.00 3.85 9.10
N VAL A 132 -8.82 4.02 8.06
CA VAL A 132 -9.22 2.94 7.14
C VAL A 132 -8.54 3.18 5.80
N TYR A 133 -7.83 2.16 5.33
CA TYR A 133 -7.27 2.12 3.98
C TYR A 133 -8.29 1.52 3.02
N CYS A 134 -8.61 2.21 1.94
CA CYS A 134 -9.35 1.61 0.84
C CYS A 134 -8.40 0.82 -0.05
N VAL A 135 -8.76 -0.44 -0.29
CA VAL A 135 -7.96 -1.37 -1.06
C VAL A 135 -8.82 -2.19 -2.01
N SER A 136 -8.23 -2.75 -3.06
CA SER A 136 -8.87 -3.66 -4.02
C SER A 136 -8.02 -4.93 -4.22
N ILE A 137 -8.66 -6.00 -4.73
CA ILE A 137 -8.01 -7.23 -5.20
C ILE A 137 -8.18 -7.33 -6.71
#